data_AF-A0A846PIS6-F1
#
_entry.id   AF-A0A846PIS6-F1
#
_cell.length_a   1.000
_cell.length_b   1.000
_cell.length_c   1.000
_cell.angle_alpha   90.00
_cell.angle_beta   90.00
_cell.angle_gamma   90.00
#
_symmetry.space_group_name_H-M   'P 1'
#
loop_
_entity.id
_entity.type
_entity.pdbx_description
1 polymer ?
#
loop_
_entity_poly.entity_id
_entity_poly.type
_entity_poly.pdbx_seq_one_letter_code
_entity_poly.pdbx_strand_id
1 'polypeptide(L)'
;MEEEQKPEEKKEEPKKRRFPFKIKLTRKDIIAIIVLIIIVILLTIPTYLPKGECEVGRPNYKCASFKEVLIENCNYWGKYECNTDADVSLPLIEWYTGELCELQNKYHNTGLDCSNLKSACNKITESQTCPIGYLG
;
A
#
# COMPACT_ATOMS: atom_id res chain seq x y z
N MET A 1 20.27 78.31 -5.75
CA MET A 1 19.86 76.92 -6.00
C MET A 1 20.73 76.09 -5.09
N GLU A 2 20.18 75.68 -3.96
CA GLU A 2 20.87 74.92 -2.93
C GLU A 2 21.05 73.46 -3.37
N GLU A 3 22.26 72.94 -3.22
CA GLU A 3 22.61 71.53 -3.37
C GLU A 3 22.07 70.74 -2.18
N GLU A 4 21.15 69.80 -2.44
CA GLU A 4 20.73 68.81 -1.43
C GLU A 4 21.56 67.54 -1.61
N GLN A 5 22.55 67.34 -0.74
CA GLN A 5 23.27 66.07 -0.61
C GLN A 5 22.42 65.04 0.14
N LYS A 6 22.07 63.97 -0.55
CA LYS A 6 21.35 62.82 -0.01
C LYS A 6 22.31 61.94 0.81
N PRO A 7 22.02 61.59 2.08
CA PRO A 7 22.91 60.76 2.88
C PRO A 7 22.83 59.29 2.46
N GLU A 8 24.01 58.66 2.28
CA GLU A 8 24.15 57.22 2.00
C GLU A 8 23.78 56.38 3.23
N GLU A 9 22.80 55.50 3.03
CA GLU A 9 22.34 54.51 4.00
C GLU A 9 23.38 53.36 4.11
N LYS A 10 24.09 53.29 5.24
CA LYS A 10 25.00 52.17 5.55
C LYS A 10 24.19 50.88 5.74
N LYS A 11 24.24 49.99 4.74
CA LYS A 11 23.77 48.61 4.87
C LYS A 11 24.66 47.85 5.85
N GLU A 12 24.14 47.57 7.05
CA GLU A 12 24.78 46.64 7.99
C GLU A 12 24.75 45.22 7.39
N GLU A 13 25.93 44.63 7.20
CA GLU A 13 26.05 43.24 6.76
C GLU A 13 25.56 42.27 7.84
N PRO A 14 24.76 41.24 7.50
CA PRO A 14 24.29 40.28 8.49
C PRO A 14 25.45 39.44 9.03
N LYS A 15 25.67 39.48 10.35
CA LYS A 15 26.63 38.64 11.07
C LYS A 15 26.48 37.16 10.68
N LYS A 16 27.41 36.65 9.86
CA LYS A 16 27.59 35.22 9.60
C LYS A 16 27.82 34.50 10.93
N ARG A 17 26.83 33.74 11.39
CA ARG A 17 26.97 32.81 12.53
C ARG A 17 28.04 31.77 12.18
N ARG A 18 29.24 31.94 12.70
CA ARG A 18 30.33 30.96 12.58
C ARG A 18 30.02 29.82 13.55
N PHE A 19 29.59 28.67 13.03
CA PHE A 19 29.52 27.44 13.82
C PHE A 19 30.94 27.10 14.35
N PRO A 20 31.15 26.91 15.67
CA PRO A 20 32.48 26.85 16.27
C PRO A 20 33.15 25.47 16.23
N PHE A 21 32.73 24.57 15.34
CA PHE A 21 33.32 23.21 15.30
C PHE A 21 34.08 22.99 13.99
N LYS A 22 35.39 23.28 14.02
CA LYS A 22 36.35 22.76 13.02
C LYS A 22 36.61 21.29 13.34
N ILE A 23 35.69 20.41 12.93
CA ILE A 23 35.88 18.96 13.03
C ILE A 23 36.96 18.58 11.99
N LYS A 24 38.19 18.28 12.45
CA LYS A 24 39.23 17.72 11.60
C LYS A 24 38.97 16.22 11.44
N LEU A 25 38.22 15.84 10.42
CA LEU A 25 38.01 14.43 10.08
C LEU A 25 39.29 13.83 9.50
N THR A 26 39.76 12.74 10.10
CA THR A 26 40.86 11.95 9.54
C THR A 26 40.32 11.01 8.45
N ARG A 27 41.20 10.48 7.59
CA ARG A 27 40.79 9.55 6.51
C ARG A 27 40.02 8.32 7.03
N LYS A 28 40.32 7.87 8.26
CA LYS A 28 39.61 6.75 8.90
C LYS A 28 38.20 7.14 9.33
N ASP A 29 38.00 8.35 9.83
CA ASP A 29 36.69 8.86 10.21
C ASP A 29 35.78 9.01 8.99
N ILE A 30 36.33 9.46 7.86
CA ILE A 30 35.60 9.55 6.58
C ILE A 30 35.13 8.17 6.13
N ILE A 31 36.02 7.16 6.16
CA ILE A 31 35.66 5.79 5.79
C ILE A 31 34.58 5.25 6.73
N ALA A 32 34.71 5.46 8.04
CA ALA A 32 33.73 5.02 9.02
C ALA A 32 32.35 5.65 8.78
N ILE A 33 32.29 6.95 8.47
CA ILE A 33 31.04 7.65 8.16
C ILE A 33 30.41 7.11 6.86
N ILE A 34 31.21 6.89 5.82
CA ILE A 34 30.71 6.33 4.55
C ILE A 34 30.11 4.94 4.78
N VAL A 35 30.82 4.07 5.51
CA VAL A 35 30.33 2.73 5.86
C VAL A 35 29.04 2.81 6.67
N LEU A 36 28.96 3.73 7.63
CA LEU A 36 27.76 3.92 8.46
C LEU A 36 26.56 4.39 7.61
N ILE A 37 26.77 5.31 6.67
CA ILE A 37 25.74 5.75 5.73
C ILE A 37 25.26 4.59 4.86
N ILE A 38 26.17 3.77 4.33
CA ILE A 38 25.81 2.59 3.53
C ILE A 38 25.00 1.59 4.36
N ILE A 39 25.40 1.32 5.60
CA ILE A 39 24.66 0.43 6.52
C ILE A 39 23.25 0.97 6.78
N VAL A 40 23.10 2.26 7.06
CA VAL A 40 21.78 2.88 7.26
C VAL A 40 20.92 2.74 6.00
N ILE A 41 21.48 3.00 4.81
CA ILE A 41 20.77 2.82 3.54
C ILE A 41 20.33 1.36 3.39
N LEU A 42 21.23 0.39 3.57
CA LEU A 42 20.93 -1.04 3.47
C LEU A 42 19.86 -1.50 4.46
N LEU A 43 19.88 -1.00 5.70
CA LEU A 43 18.86 -1.29 6.71
C LEU A 43 17.50 -0.65 6.39
N THR A 44 17.48 0.47 5.67
CA THR A 44 16.23 1.13 5.24
C THR A 44 15.61 0.52 3.98
N ILE A 45 16.39 -0.10 3.08
CA ILE A 45 15.86 -0.74 1.86
C ILE A 45 14.71 -1.73 2.14
N PRO A 46 14.77 -2.66 3.12
CA PRO A 46 13.66 -3.58 3.40
C PRO A 46 12.41 -2.87 3.95
N THR A 47 12.52 -1.66 4.50
CA THR A 47 11.35 -0.86 4.90
C THR A 47 10.68 -0.12 3.74
N TYR A 48 11.41 0.11 2.65
CA TYR A 48 10.92 0.82 1.45
C TYR A 48 10.69 -0.11 0.25
N LEU A 49 11.09 -1.38 0.32
CA LEU A 49 10.63 -2.39 -0.62
C LEU A 49 9.10 -2.43 -0.51
N PRO A 50 8.36 -2.05 -1.57
CA PRO A 50 6.92 -2.17 -1.54
C PRO A 50 6.62 -3.63 -1.24
N LYS A 51 5.95 -3.87 -0.10
CA LYS A 51 5.34 -5.16 0.17
C LYS A 51 4.25 -5.32 -0.88
N GLY A 52 4.64 -5.75 -2.09
CA GLY A 52 3.71 -5.95 -3.19
C GLY A 52 2.54 -6.79 -2.69
N GLU A 53 1.32 -6.35 -3.00
CA GLU A 53 0.04 -7.05 -2.84
C GLU A 53 -0.12 -7.90 -1.55
N CYS A 54 0.52 -7.55 -0.44
CA CYS A 54 0.41 -8.35 0.79
C CYS A 54 -0.78 -7.87 1.62
N GLU A 55 -1.97 -8.11 1.07
CA GLU A 55 -3.24 -7.71 1.64
C GLU A 55 -3.85 -8.84 2.49
N VAL A 56 -3.60 -10.08 2.08
CA VAL A 56 -4.00 -11.30 2.77
C VAL A 56 -2.76 -12.17 3.05
N GLY A 57 -2.56 -12.50 4.33
CA GLY A 57 -1.52 -13.44 4.75
C GLY A 57 -2.02 -14.88 4.67
N ARG A 58 -1.32 -15.73 3.90
CA ARG A 58 -1.61 -17.16 3.76
C ARG A 58 -0.59 -18.01 4.55
N PRO A 59 -0.92 -19.28 4.85
CA PRO A 59 0.04 -20.21 5.45
C PRO A 59 1.35 -20.26 4.67
N ASN A 60 2.46 -20.45 5.38
CA ASN A 60 3.83 -20.42 4.84
C ASN A 60 4.31 -19.04 4.35
N TYR A 61 3.83 -17.95 4.95
CA TYR A 61 4.27 -16.58 4.65
C TYR A 61 4.01 -16.16 3.18
N LYS A 62 3.03 -16.78 2.53
CA LYS A 62 2.62 -16.37 1.19
C LYS A 62 1.70 -15.15 1.30
N CYS A 63 2.05 -14.09 0.59
CA CYS A 63 1.20 -12.90 0.43
C CYS A 63 0.31 -13.08 -0.80
N ALA A 64 -0.93 -12.60 -0.72
CA ALA A 64 -1.86 -12.52 -1.85
C ALA A 64 -2.69 -11.23 -1.75
N SER A 65 -3.16 -10.71 -2.88
CA SER A 65 -4.11 -9.59 -2.90
C SER A 65 -5.52 -10.03 -2.51
N PHE A 66 -6.34 -9.09 -2.05
CA PHE A 66 -7.76 -9.34 -1.81
C PHE A 66 -8.44 -9.89 -3.08
N LYS A 67 -8.11 -9.32 -4.24
CA LYS A 67 -8.62 -9.75 -5.55
C LYS A 67 -8.33 -11.23 -5.83
N GLU A 68 -7.10 -11.69 -5.63
CA GLU A 68 -6.71 -13.08 -5.91
C GLU A 68 -7.50 -14.05 -5.04
N VAL A 69 -7.54 -13.80 -3.72
CA VAL A 69 -8.25 -14.67 -2.77
C VAL A 69 -9.76 -14.64 -3.03
N LEU A 70 -10.30 -13.48 -3.40
CA LEU A 70 -11.70 -13.33 -3.76
C LEU A 70 -12.06 -14.14 -5.01
N ILE A 71 -11.23 -14.10 -6.05
CA ILE A 71 -11.40 -14.93 -7.26
C ILE A 71 -11.33 -16.42 -6.93
N GLU A 72 -10.37 -16.85 -6.11
CA GLU A 72 -10.25 -18.25 -5.70
C GLU A 72 -11.50 -18.75 -4.95
N ASN A 73 -12.00 -17.96 -4.00
CA ASN A 73 -13.19 -18.32 -3.23
C ASN A 73 -14.44 -18.33 -4.12
N CYS A 74 -14.61 -17.34 -5.01
CA CYS A 74 -15.70 -17.32 -5.97
C CYS A 74 -15.67 -18.54 -6.91
N ASN A 75 -14.48 -18.92 -7.40
CA ASN A 75 -14.30 -20.12 -8.21
C ASN A 75 -14.61 -21.41 -7.44
N TYR A 76 -14.23 -21.48 -6.16
CA TYR A 76 -14.57 -22.63 -5.32
C TYR A 76 -16.08 -22.72 -5.07
N TRP A 77 -16.71 -21.63 -4.66
CA TRP A 77 -18.15 -21.56 -4.40
C TRP A 77 -18.97 -21.83 -5.67
N GLY A 78 -18.51 -21.35 -6.82
CA GLY A 78 -19.13 -21.59 -8.13
C GLY A 78 -19.12 -23.05 -8.58
N LYS A 79 -18.19 -23.89 -8.10
CA LYS A 79 -18.25 -25.36 -8.34
C LYS A 79 -19.51 -26.00 -7.76
N TYR A 80 -20.14 -25.34 -6.80
CA TYR A 80 -21.38 -25.75 -6.15
C TYR A 80 -22.55 -24.83 -6.53
N GLU A 81 -22.48 -24.19 -7.70
CA GLU A 81 -23.52 -23.28 -8.20
C GLU A 81 -23.82 -22.10 -7.25
N CYS A 82 -22.84 -21.76 -6.41
CA CYS A 82 -22.98 -20.78 -5.35
C CYS A 82 -24.17 -21.10 -4.41
N ASN A 83 -24.36 -22.38 -4.13
CA ASN A 83 -25.25 -22.92 -3.12
C ASN A 83 -24.46 -23.23 -1.85
N THR A 84 -24.72 -22.49 -0.78
CA THR A 84 -24.04 -22.61 0.52
C THR A 84 -24.37 -23.89 1.26
N ASP A 85 -25.49 -24.54 0.94
CA ASP A 85 -25.94 -25.76 1.62
C ASP A 85 -25.30 -27.02 1.04
N ALA A 86 -24.55 -26.90 -0.05
CA ALA A 86 -23.96 -28.04 -0.75
C ALA A 86 -22.76 -28.67 -0.03
N ASP A 87 -22.08 -27.91 0.84
CA ASP A 87 -20.94 -28.39 1.65
C ASP A 87 -20.79 -27.54 2.92
N VAL A 88 -20.35 -28.16 4.01
CA VAL A 88 -20.23 -27.55 5.35
C VAL A 88 -19.25 -26.38 5.41
N SER A 89 -18.31 -26.29 4.47
CA SER A 89 -17.33 -25.21 4.38
C SER A 89 -17.84 -23.97 3.65
N LEU A 90 -18.89 -24.11 2.83
CA LEU A 90 -19.36 -23.03 1.95
C LEU A 90 -19.95 -21.82 2.68
N PRO A 91 -20.66 -21.94 3.82
CA PRO A 91 -21.10 -20.77 4.57
C PRO A 91 -19.93 -19.90 5.05
N LEU A 92 -18.82 -20.54 5.45
CA LEU A 92 -17.61 -19.81 5.85
C LEU A 92 -16.94 -19.14 4.64
N ILE A 93 -16.93 -19.81 3.49
CA ILE A 93 -16.37 -19.26 2.25
C ILE A 93 -17.20 -18.09 1.74
N GLU A 94 -18.53 -18.18 1.77
CA GLU A 94 -19.42 -17.08 1.41
C GLU A 94 -19.18 -15.87 2.33
N TRP A 95 -19.19 -16.08 3.66
CA TRP A 95 -18.92 -15.01 4.61
C TRP A 95 -17.55 -14.35 4.34
N TYR A 96 -16.49 -15.15 4.18
CA TYR A 96 -15.15 -14.63 3.93
C TYR A 96 -15.03 -13.91 2.58
N THR A 97 -15.75 -14.38 1.55
CA THR A 97 -15.88 -13.71 0.25
C THR A 97 -16.54 -12.33 0.42
N GLY A 98 -17.53 -12.21 1.30
CA GLY A 98 -18.15 -10.94 1.65
C GLY A 98 -17.18 -9.94 2.27
N GLU A 99 -16.43 -10.36 3.29
CA GLU A 99 -15.41 -9.53 3.93
C GLU A 99 -14.33 -9.06 2.94
N LEU A 100 -13.84 -9.97 2.08
CA LEU A 100 -12.86 -9.63 1.06
C LEU A 100 -13.42 -8.68 0.00
N CYS A 101 -14.69 -8.81 -0.37
CA CYS A 101 -15.36 -7.90 -1.30
C CYS A 101 -15.39 -6.46 -0.73
N GLU A 102 -15.75 -6.30 0.54
CA GLU A 102 -15.79 -4.99 1.19
C GLU A 102 -14.39 -4.36 1.27
N LEU A 103 -13.37 -5.15 1.62
CA LEU A 103 -11.98 -4.70 1.65
C LEU A 103 -11.49 -4.31 0.24
N GLN A 104 -11.80 -5.11 -0.77
CA GLN A 104 -11.47 -4.80 -2.16
C GLN A 104 -12.09 -3.47 -2.61
N ASN A 105 -13.37 -3.23 -2.31
CA ASN A 105 -14.02 -1.96 -2.59
C ASN A 105 -13.41 -0.79 -1.82
N LYS A 106 -13.09 -1.00 -0.53
CA LYS A 106 -12.53 0.04 0.34
C LYS A 106 -11.15 0.52 -0.13
N TYR A 107 -10.27 -0.41 -0.52
CA TYR A 107 -8.88 -0.09 -0.85
C TYR A 107 -8.64 0.14 -2.35
N HIS A 108 -9.46 -0.45 -3.22
CA HIS A 108 -9.26 -0.41 -4.68
C HIS A 108 -10.41 0.22 -5.46
N ASN A 109 -11.49 0.64 -4.80
CA ASN A 109 -12.65 1.31 -5.41
C ASN A 109 -13.23 0.56 -6.63
N THR A 110 -13.35 -0.77 -6.52
CA THR A 110 -13.78 -1.65 -7.63
C THR A 110 -15.27 -1.55 -7.99
N GLY A 111 -16.10 -1.02 -7.10
CA GLY A 111 -17.55 -0.95 -7.31
C GLY A 111 -18.21 -2.33 -7.46
N LEU A 112 -17.74 -3.33 -6.71
CA LEU A 112 -18.39 -4.64 -6.60
C LEU A 112 -19.65 -4.51 -5.74
N ASP A 113 -20.71 -5.23 -6.08
CA ASP A 113 -21.92 -5.28 -5.26
C ASP A 113 -21.78 -6.35 -4.18
N CYS A 114 -21.17 -5.99 -3.04
CA CYS A 114 -20.95 -6.93 -1.94
C CYS A 114 -22.24 -7.35 -1.23
N SER A 115 -23.38 -6.69 -1.51
CA SER A 115 -24.70 -7.14 -1.02
C SER A 115 -25.27 -8.31 -1.83
N ASN A 116 -24.78 -8.49 -3.05
CA ASN A 116 -25.08 -9.63 -3.91
C ASN A 116 -23.78 -10.32 -4.35
N LEU A 117 -23.27 -11.20 -3.49
CA LEU A 117 -21.98 -11.86 -3.71
C LEU A 117 -21.93 -12.70 -4.99
N LYS A 118 -23.06 -13.24 -5.46
CA LYS A 118 -23.11 -13.93 -6.77
C LYS A 118 -22.79 -12.99 -7.92
N SER A 119 -23.36 -11.78 -7.90
CA SER A 119 -23.07 -10.72 -8.87
C SER A 119 -21.62 -10.24 -8.75
N ALA A 120 -21.14 -9.99 -7.53
CA ALA A 120 -19.75 -9.60 -7.30
C ALA A 120 -18.76 -10.66 -7.80
N CYS A 121 -19.02 -11.94 -7.54
CA CYS A 121 -18.22 -13.04 -8.02
C CYS A 121 -18.18 -13.10 -9.54
N ASN A 122 -19.33 -13.01 -10.20
CA ASN A 122 -19.36 -13.02 -11.68
C ASN A 122 -18.60 -11.84 -12.28
N LYS A 123 -18.69 -10.67 -11.64
CA LYS A 123 -17.98 -9.47 -12.09
C LYS A 123 -16.47 -9.57 -11.90
N ILE A 124 -16.00 -10.11 -10.78
CA ILE A 124 -14.56 -10.17 -10.49
C ILE A 124 -13.84 -11.32 -11.19
N THR A 125 -14.53 -12.44 -11.45
CA THR A 125 -13.99 -13.57 -12.22
C THR A 125 -14.12 -13.37 -13.73
N GLU A 126 -14.85 -12.33 -14.17
CA GLU A 126 -15.20 -12.08 -15.57
C GLU A 126 -15.89 -13.30 -16.22
N SER A 127 -16.64 -14.06 -15.43
CA SER A 127 -17.29 -15.30 -15.86
C SER A 127 -18.64 -15.50 -15.16
N GLN A 128 -19.50 -16.36 -15.70
CA GLN A 128 -20.75 -16.74 -15.03
C GLN A 128 -20.50 -17.89 -14.05
N THR A 129 -19.67 -17.67 -13.05
CA THR A 129 -19.30 -18.70 -12.06
C THR A 129 -20.47 -19.05 -11.13
N CYS A 130 -21.27 -18.04 -10.77
CA CYS A 130 -22.48 -18.20 -9.97
C CYS A 130 -23.71 -18.01 -10.87
N PRO A 131 -24.57 -19.03 -11.06
CA PRO A 131 -25.84 -18.83 -11.73
C PRO A 131 -26.69 -17.84 -10.91
N ILE A 132 -26.98 -16.70 -11.53
CA ILE A 132 -27.97 -15.76 -11.00
C ILE A 132 -29.30 -16.27 -11.52
N GLY A 133 -29.96 -17.12 -10.74
CA GLY A 133 -31.27 -17.65 -11.11
C GLY A 133 -32.19 -16.50 -11.50
N TYR A 134 -32.78 -16.59 -12.71
CA TYR A 134 -33.99 -15.84 -12.98
C TYR A 134 -35.02 -16.33 -11.97
N LEU A 135 -35.50 -15.43 -11.11
CA LEU A 135 -36.75 -15.63 -10.40
C LEU A 135 -37.84 -15.83 -11.47
N GLY A 136 -38.17 -17.09 -11.73
CA GLY A 136 -39.37 -17.49 -12.46
C GLY A 136 -40.53 -17.66 -11.49
#